data_AF-A0A6N7HSX7-F1
#
_entry.id   AF-A0A6N7HSX7-F1
#
_cell.length_a   1.000
_cell.length_b   1.000
_cell.length_c   1.000
_cell.angle_alpha   90.00
_cell.angle_beta   90.00
_cell.angle_gamma   90.00
#
_symmetry.space_group_name_H-M   'P 1'
#
loop_
_entity.id
_entity.type
_entity.pdbx_description
1 polymer ?
#
loop_
_entity_poly.entity_id
_entity_poly.type
_entity_poly.pdbx_seq_one_letter_code
_entity_poly.pdbx_strand_id
1 'polypeptide(L)'
;MFGERCVPKKGRAKRMRKLVGWAVVVVLVVIVAKSCGIDLIPFSDDGCDAASDAVAHAESSECEDLKQAALDPNWATQQQERPELVRGKTTTGLFFELSPDDYIALSSGSDDLSERAASLLRDIGYDNPDPNPATHVEAKIAAKMHDASTLFGVLVINNTFVCGGCNDAVRALLPEGATLWIWTKSARQVLVIKGRG
;
A
#
# COMPACT_ATOMS: atom_id res chain seq x y z
N MET A 1 57.61 -2.04 42.80
CA MET A 1 57.88 -0.69 43.36
C MET A 1 57.40 0.35 42.36
N PHE A 2 56.89 1.49 42.85
CA PHE A 2 56.07 2.52 42.19
C PHE A 2 54.61 2.09 41.99
N GLY A 3 53.59 2.70 42.60
CA GLY A 3 53.50 3.95 43.34
C GLY A 3 52.17 4.61 42.99
N GLU A 4 51.20 4.53 43.90
CA GLU A 4 49.84 5.07 43.78
C GLU A 4 49.81 6.57 43.49
N ARG A 5 48.85 7.03 42.68
CA ARG A 5 48.25 8.36 42.81
C ARG A 5 46.74 8.31 42.57
N CYS A 6 45.99 8.28 43.67
CA CYS A 6 44.56 8.56 43.73
C CYS A 6 44.30 10.05 43.46
N VAL A 7 43.37 10.35 42.55
CA VAL A 7 42.82 11.71 42.36
C VAL A 7 41.32 11.67 42.70
N PRO A 8 40.84 12.48 43.67
CA PRO A 8 39.43 12.53 44.01
C PRO A 8 38.69 13.46 43.03
N LYS A 9 37.69 12.95 42.31
CA LYS A 9 36.78 13.80 41.54
C LYS A 9 35.50 14.09 42.31
N LYS A 10 35.38 15.37 42.67
CA LYS A 10 34.27 16.06 43.33
C LYS A 10 32.93 15.85 42.62
N GLY A 11 31.88 15.77 43.42
CA GLY A 11 30.52 15.42 43.03
C GLY A 11 29.78 16.40 42.14
N ARG A 12 28.66 15.90 41.60
CA ARG A 12 27.54 16.67 41.05
C ARG A 12 26.22 16.01 41.42
N ALA A 13 25.84 16.15 42.68
CA ALA A 13 24.45 16.00 43.10
C ALA A 13 23.73 17.33 42.84
N LYS A 14 23.01 17.44 41.72
CA LYS A 14 21.84 18.34 41.49
C LYS A 14 21.48 18.36 40.00
N ARG A 15 20.62 17.45 39.55
CA ARG A 15 19.76 17.66 38.36
C ARG A 15 18.67 16.58 38.19
N MET A 16 18.10 16.04 39.28
CA MET A 16 17.00 15.06 39.22
C MET A 16 15.69 15.58 39.83
N ARG A 17 15.32 16.84 39.56
CA ARG A 17 14.01 17.36 40.00
C ARG A 17 13.20 18.08 38.90
N LYS A 18 13.70 18.16 37.66
CA LYS A 18 12.97 18.83 36.56
C LYS A 18 12.38 17.90 35.50
N LEU A 19 12.76 16.61 35.46
CA LEU A 19 12.24 15.68 34.44
C LEU A 19 10.91 15.01 34.84
N VAL A 20 10.65 14.83 36.14
CA VAL A 20 9.41 14.18 36.59
C VAL A 20 8.17 15.06 36.34
N GLY A 21 8.30 16.37 36.42
CA GLY A 21 7.18 17.30 36.20
C GLY A 21 6.64 17.30 34.76
N TRP A 22 7.50 17.12 33.76
CA TRP A 22 7.07 17.11 32.35
C TRP A 22 6.37 15.81 31.96
N ALA A 23 6.80 14.66 32.49
CA ALA A 23 6.17 13.37 32.20
C ALA A 23 4.72 13.32 32.69
N VAL A 24 4.42 13.89 33.86
CA VAL A 24 3.05 13.94 34.40
C VAL A 24 2.14 14.82 33.53
N VAL A 25 2.63 15.96 33.04
CA VAL A 25 1.85 16.85 32.17
C VAL A 25 1.54 16.19 30.82
N VAL A 26 2.50 15.50 30.20
CA VAL A 26 2.28 14.79 28.93
C VAL A 26 1.25 13.66 29.10
N VAL A 27 1.36 12.88 30.17
CA VAL A 27 0.39 11.80 30.45
C VAL A 27 -1.02 12.37 30.70
N LEU A 28 -1.14 13.48 31.43
CA LEU A 28 -2.44 14.12 31.67
C LEU A 28 -3.06 14.70 30.39
N VAL A 29 -2.26 15.29 29.50
CA VAL A 29 -2.73 15.78 28.19
C VAL A 29 -3.23 14.63 27.31
N VAL A 30 -2.52 13.50 27.29
CA VAL A 30 -2.93 12.31 26.52
C VAL A 30 -4.24 11.72 27.06
N ILE A 31 -4.41 11.68 28.39
CA ILE A 31 -5.64 11.16 29.01
C ILE A 31 -6.83 12.09 28.75
N VAL A 32 -6.65 13.41 28.86
CA VAL A 32 -7.72 14.40 28.60
C VAL A 32 -8.11 14.41 27.11
N ALA A 33 -7.15 14.32 26.18
CA ALA A 33 -7.44 14.25 24.75
C ALA A 33 -8.25 13.00 24.38
N LYS A 34 -7.92 11.83 24.97
CA LYS A 34 -8.66 10.57 24.75
C LYS A 34 -10.07 10.59 25.36
N SER A 35 -10.30 11.44 26.37
CA SER A 35 -11.62 11.63 27.01
C SER A 35 -12.55 12.57 26.22
N CYS A 36 -11.99 13.38 25.31
CA CYS A 36 -12.72 14.38 24.53
C CYS A 36 -12.96 13.98 23.05
N GLY A 37 -12.60 12.77 22.64
CA GLY A 37 -12.86 12.28 21.26
C GLY A 37 -12.13 13.06 20.17
N ILE A 38 -11.05 13.77 20.49
CA ILE A 38 -10.22 14.47 19.51
C ILE A 38 -9.11 13.52 19.09
N ASP A 39 -9.32 12.81 17.98
CA ASP A 39 -8.26 12.10 17.28
C ASP A 39 -7.30 13.13 16.67
N LEU A 40 -6.04 13.12 17.13
CA LEU A 40 -4.98 14.04 16.70
C LEU A 40 -4.13 13.46 15.57
N ILE A 41 -4.70 12.56 14.76
CA ILE A 41 -4.08 12.08 13.52
C ILE A 41 -4.92 12.61 12.34
N PRO A 42 -4.55 13.74 11.72
CA PRO A 42 -5.36 14.38 10.68
C PRO A 42 -5.19 13.74 9.28
N PHE A 43 -4.82 12.47 9.19
CA PHE A 43 -4.66 11.75 7.90
C PHE A 43 -5.00 10.27 8.04
N SER A 44 -6.25 9.95 8.36
CA SER A 44 -6.85 8.68 7.94
C SER A 44 -7.64 8.99 6.67
N ASP A 45 -6.97 8.78 5.54
CA ASP A 45 -7.55 8.84 4.20
C ASP A 45 -8.37 7.55 4.04
N ASP A 46 -9.66 7.64 4.38
CA ASP A 46 -10.63 6.52 4.37
C ASP A 46 -10.93 6.09 2.93
N GLY A 47 -10.00 5.37 2.31
CA GLY A 47 -10.18 4.72 1.00
C GLY A 47 -11.09 3.49 1.03
N CYS A 48 -12.07 3.45 1.94
CA CYS A 48 -12.99 2.32 2.11
C CYS A 48 -14.47 2.73 2.19
N ASP A 49 -14.83 3.93 1.72
CA ASP A 49 -16.24 4.31 1.56
C ASP A 49 -16.78 3.78 0.23
N ALA A 50 -17.27 2.55 0.25
CA ALA A 50 -18.19 2.08 -0.77
C ALA A 50 -19.46 2.95 -0.70
N ALA A 51 -19.72 3.73 -1.74
CA ALA A 51 -20.96 4.46 -1.89
C ALA A 51 -22.13 3.47 -2.02
N SER A 52 -22.93 3.27 -0.96
CA SER A 52 -24.41 3.23 -0.97
C SER A 52 -24.99 2.63 0.32
N ASP A 53 -25.87 3.41 0.94
CA ASP A 53 -27.01 3.06 1.82
C ASP A 53 -26.90 1.88 2.80
N ALA A 54 -26.76 2.23 4.09
CA ALA A 54 -27.36 1.58 5.25
C ALA A 54 -27.55 0.04 5.19
N VAL A 55 -26.46 -0.72 5.26
CA VAL A 55 -26.50 -2.15 5.61
C VAL A 55 -25.48 -2.41 6.73
N ALA A 56 -25.89 -3.19 7.73
CA ALA A 56 -25.15 -3.43 8.97
C ALA A 56 -23.72 -3.96 8.73
N HIS A 57 -22.74 -3.30 9.37
CA HIS A 57 -21.32 -3.60 9.32
C HIS A 57 -20.96 -4.99 9.88
N ALA A 58 -20.45 -5.88 9.03
CA ALA A 58 -19.70 -7.07 9.44
C ALA A 58 -18.48 -7.40 8.55
N GLU A 59 -18.15 -6.59 7.54
CA GLU A 59 -17.09 -6.90 6.55
C GLU A 59 -15.92 -5.90 6.55
N SER A 60 -15.77 -5.09 7.60
CA SER A 60 -14.67 -4.11 7.67
C SER A 60 -13.31 -4.72 8.06
N SER A 61 -13.24 -6.01 8.41
CA SER A 61 -11.98 -6.65 8.84
C SER A 61 -11.12 -7.14 7.67
N GLU A 62 -11.73 -7.64 6.59
CA GLU A 62 -10.98 -8.35 5.54
C GLU A 62 -10.05 -7.42 4.75
N CYS A 63 -10.50 -6.20 4.44
CA CYS A 63 -9.66 -5.20 3.77
C CYS A 63 -8.47 -4.77 4.63
N GLU A 64 -8.67 -4.67 5.95
CA GLU A 64 -7.58 -4.34 6.88
C GLU A 64 -6.59 -5.50 6.97
N ASP A 65 -7.07 -6.75 6.98
CA ASP A 65 -6.22 -7.93 6.94
C ASP A 65 -5.36 -7.98 5.66
N LEU A 66 -5.94 -7.63 4.50
CA LEU A 66 -5.17 -7.53 3.25
C LEU A 66 -4.13 -6.42 3.30
N LYS A 67 -4.47 -5.22 3.80
CA LYS A 67 -3.50 -4.11 3.95
C LYS A 67 -2.36 -4.50 4.87
N GLN A 68 -2.64 -5.11 6.02
CA GLN A 68 -1.61 -5.55 6.96
C GLN A 68 -0.72 -6.64 6.35
N ALA A 69 -1.32 -7.62 5.66
CA ALA A 69 -0.56 -8.66 4.96
C ALA A 69 0.32 -8.08 3.85
N ALA A 70 -0.20 -7.13 3.07
CA ALA A 70 0.51 -6.55 1.94
C ALA A 70 1.65 -5.60 2.33
N LEU A 71 1.73 -5.19 3.60
CA LEU A 71 2.89 -4.50 4.16
C LEU A 71 4.04 -5.45 4.54
N ASP A 72 3.78 -6.76 4.68
CA ASP A 72 4.80 -7.77 5.00
C ASP A 72 5.52 -8.28 3.74
N PRO A 73 6.83 -8.00 3.58
CA PRO A 73 7.60 -8.54 2.46
C PRO A 73 7.64 -10.08 2.42
N ASN A 74 7.47 -10.76 3.57
CA ASN A 74 7.43 -12.22 3.60
C ASN A 74 6.12 -12.77 3.03
N TRP A 75 5.00 -12.09 3.24
CA TRP A 75 3.73 -12.42 2.58
C TRP A 75 3.88 -12.28 1.07
N ALA A 76 4.43 -11.16 0.60
CA ALA A 76 4.66 -10.95 -0.83
C ALA A 76 5.60 -12.00 -1.43
N THR A 77 6.64 -12.39 -0.69
CA THR A 77 7.56 -13.48 -1.09
C THR A 77 6.82 -14.81 -1.23
N GLN A 78 5.95 -15.16 -0.28
CA GLN A 78 5.13 -16.38 -0.37
C GLN A 78 4.21 -16.35 -1.59
N GLN A 79 3.59 -15.21 -1.91
CA GLN A 79 2.78 -15.10 -3.12
C GLN A 79 3.62 -15.25 -4.40
N GLN A 80 4.89 -14.83 -4.41
CA GLN A 80 5.78 -15.03 -5.56
C GLN A 80 6.17 -16.50 -5.81
N GLU A 81 5.96 -17.39 -4.84
CA GLU A 81 6.20 -18.83 -4.98
C GLU A 81 5.00 -19.57 -5.61
N ARG A 82 3.88 -18.87 -5.86
CA ARG A 82 2.68 -19.46 -6.47
C ARG A 82 2.97 -19.99 -7.87
N PRO A 83 2.41 -21.16 -8.27
CA PRO A 83 2.70 -21.79 -9.56
C PRO A 83 2.49 -20.90 -10.78
N GLU A 84 1.48 -20.02 -10.73
CA GLU A 84 1.11 -19.06 -11.78
C GLU A 84 2.25 -18.08 -12.06
N LEU A 85 2.90 -17.59 -11.00
CA LEU A 85 4.01 -16.63 -11.09
C LEU A 85 5.34 -17.33 -11.43
N VAL A 86 5.57 -18.53 -10.89
CA VAL A 86 6.84 -19.27 -11.08
C VAL A 86 6.95 -19.88 -12.48
N ARG A 87 5.85 -20.41 -13.03
CA ARG A 87 5.86 -21.12 -14.33
C ARG A 87 5.52 -20.21 -15.52
N GLY A 88 5.00 -19.01 -15.24
CA GLY A 88 4.64 -18.04 -16.27
C GLY A 88 5.84 -17.61 -17.11
N LYS A 89 5.72 -17.74 -18.44
CA LYS A 89 6.71 -17.21 -19.41
C LYS A 89 6.46 -15.75 -19.75
N THR A 90 5.22 -15.31 -19.60
CA THR A 90 4.77 -13.94 -19.74
C THR A 90 4.66 -13.27 -18.38
N THR A 91 4.52 -11.95 -18.36
CA THR A 91 4.21 -11.24 -17.12
C THR A 91 2.84 -11.69 -16.64
N THR A 92 2.77 -12.25 -15.44
CA THR A 92 1.55 -12.68 -14.78
C THR A 92 1.48 -11.97 -13.43
N GLY A 93 0.28 -11.59 -13.03
CA GLY A 93 0.01 -10.98 -11.73
C GLY A 93 -1.13 -11.66 -11.01
N LEU A 94 -1.02 -11.67 -9.68
CA LEU A 94 -2.07 -12.09 -8.75
C LEU A 94 -2.66 -10.82 -8.13
N PHE A 95 -3.95 -10.59 -8.35
CA PHE A 95 -4.66 -9.43 -7.84
C PHE A 95 -5.55 -9.83 -6.67
N PHE A 96 -5.35 -9.15 -5.54
CA PHE A 96 -6.07 -9.31 -4.29
C PHE A 96 -6.87 -8.03 -4.02
N GLU A 97 -8.15 -8.17 -3.73
CA GLU A 97 -9.07 -7.05 -3.56
C GLU A 97 -9.63 -6.98 -2.14
N LEU A 98 -10.11 -8.10 -1.63
CA LEU A 98 -10.81 -8.17 -0.34
C LEU A 98 -10.02 -8.92 0.73
N SER A 99 -9.28 -9.96 0.36
CA SER A 99 -8.63 -10.88 1.30
C SER A 99 -7.22 -11.25 0.82
N PRO A 100 -6.26 -11.53 1.73
CA PRO A 100 -4.93 -12.02 1.37
C PRO A 100 -4.91 -13.45 0.81
N ASP A 101 -6.02 -14.18 0.89
CA ASP A 101 -6.11 -15.58 0.48
C ASP A 101 -6.86 -15.80 -0.84
N ASP A 102 -7.65 -14.81 -1.29
CA ASP A 102 -8.40 -14.87 -2.55
C ASP A 102 -7.78 -13.93 -3.59
N TYR A 103 -7.53 -14.46 -4.79
CA TYR A 103 -6.90 -13.72 -5.86
C TYR A 103 -7.40 -14.09 -7.24
N ILE A 104 -7.26 -13.14 -8.15
CA ILE A 104 -7.46 -13.34 -9.59
C ILE A 104 -6.10 -13.34 -10.26
N ALA A 105 -5.81 -14.37 -11.06
CA ALA A 105 -4.60 -14.44 -11.86
C ALA A 105 -4.85 -13.84 -13.26
N LEU A 106 -4.00 -12.91 -13.68
CA LEU A 106 -4.05 -12.29 -15.01
C LEU A 106 -2.67 -12.31 -15.65
N SER A 107 -2.62 -12.42 -16.97
CA SER A 107 -1.38 -12.36 -17.74
C SER A 107 -1.37 -11.17 -18.70
N SER A 108 -0.18 -10.67 -19.00
CA SER A 108 0.04 -9.65 -20.02
C SER A 108 -0.32 -10.21 -21.40
N GLY A 109 -0.76 -9.34 -22.31
CA GLY A 109 -1.17 -9.69 -23.66
C GLY A 109 -2.53 -9.10 -24.00
N SER A 110 -3.04 -9.43 -25.19
CA SER A 110 -4.35 -8.95 -25.65
C SER A 110 -5.49 -9.86 -25.18
N ASP A 111 -6.48 -9.27 -24.53
CA ASP A 111 -7.75 -9.83 -24.08
C ASP A 111 -8.79 -8.71 -23.83
N ASP A 112 -10.01 -9.07 -23.43
CA ASP A 112 -11.11 -8.14 -23.15
C ASP A 112 -10.73 -7.04 -22.14
N LEU A 113 -9.91 -7.36 -21.13
CA LEU A 113 -9.43 -6.38 -20.16
C LEU A 113 -8.41 -5.41 -20.75
N SER A 114 -7.55 -5.87 -21.67
CA SER A 114 -6.67 -4.96 -22.40
C SER A 114 -7.42 -4.04 -23.35
N GLU A 115 -8.49 -4.53 -23.99
CA GLU A 115 -9.34 -3.71 -24.86
C GLU A 115 -10.09 -2.67 -24.04
N ARG A 116 -10.58 -3.06 -22.86
CA ARG A 116 -11.22 -2.17 -21.91
C ARG A 116 -10.26 -1.09 -21.41
N ALA A 117 -9.06 -1.48 -20.98
CA ALA A 117 -8.01 -0.54 -20.57
C ALA A 117 -7.64 0.43 -21.70
N ALA A 118 -7.51 -0.07 -22.94
CA ALA A 118 -7.23 0.77 -24.10
C ALA A 118 -8.38 1.76 -24.39
N SER A 119 -9.64 1.36 -24.18
CA SER A 119 -10.79 2.26 -24.31
C SER A 119 -10.74 3.38 -23.28
N LEU A 120 -10.57 3.05 -22.00
CA LEU A 120 -10.50 4.04 -20.93
C LEU A 120 -9.35 5.04 -21.14
N LEU A 121 -8.16 4.55 -21.55
CA LEU A 121 -7.03 5.43 -21.87
C LEU A 121 -7.36 6.40 -23.02
N ARG A 122 -8.06 5.93 -24.07
CA ARG A 122 -8.51 6.82 -25.17
C ARG A 122 -9.53 7.84 -24.69
N ASP A 123 -10.49 7.43 -23.86
CA ASP A 123 -11.56 8.30 -23.36
C ASP A 123 -11.00 9.44 -22.48
N ILE A 124 -9.93 9.16 -21.73
CA ILE A 124 -9.21 10.13 -20.89
C ILE A 124 -8.22 10.99 -21.73
N GLY A 125 -8.04 10.68 -23.01
CA GLY A 125 -7.08 11.37 -23.87
C GLY A 125 -5.63 11.10 -23.49
N TYR A 126 -5.34 9.92 -22.92
CA TYR A 126 -4.00 9.50 -22.56
C TYR A 126 -3.16 9.25 -23.83
N ASP A 127 -2.23 10.16 -24.10
CA ASP A 127 -1.29 10.07 -25.22
C ASP A 127 0.11 9.74 -24.68
N ASN A 128 0.58 8.52 -24.92
CA ASN A 128 1.87 8.04 -24.44
C ASN A 128 2.65 7.37 -25.58
N PRO A 129 3.95 7.68 -25.76
CA PRO A 129 4.82 7.04 -26.74
C PRO A 129 5.09 5.54 -26.50
N ASP A 130 4.82 5.00 -25.32
CA ASP A 130 5.05 3.59 -24.99
C ASP A 130 4.04 2.68 -25.71
N PRO A 131 4.46 1.67 -26.49
CA PRO A 131 3.62 1.15 -27.55
C PRO A 131 2.32 0.47 -27.12
N ASN A 132 2.16 -0.06 -25.89
CA ASN A 132 0.91 -0.74 -25.49
C ASN A 132 0.74 -0.94 -23.95
N PRO A 133 0.66 0.12 -23.12
CA PRO A 133 0.47 -0.04 -21.67
C PRO A 133 -0.80 -0.81 -21.32
N ALA A 134 -1.85 -0.72 -22.14
CA ALA A 134 -3.13 -1.40 -21.95
C ALA A 134 -3.02 -2.94 -21.91
N THR A 135 -2.00 -3.53 -22.53
CA THR A 135 -1.80 -4.99 -22.55
C THR A 135 -1.09 -5.52 -21.30
N HIS A 136 -0.53 -4.63 -20.48
CA HIS A 136 0.19 -5.00 -19.27
C HIS A 136 -0.78 -5.26 -18.12
N VAL A 137 -0.38 -6.14 -17.19
CA VAL A 137 -1.25 -6.63 -16.11
C VAL A 137 -1.70 -5.48 -15.20
N GLU A 138 -0.81 -4.53 -14.95
CA GLU A 138 -1.05 -3.37 -14.10
C GLU A 138 -2.19 -2.51 -14.66
N ALA A 139 -2.19 -2.24 -15.97
CA ALA A 139 -3.23 -1.45 -16.62
C ALA A 139 -4.57 -2.20 -16.68
N LYS A 140 -4.56 -3.50 -16.94
CA LYS A 140 -5.76 -4.34 -16.89
C LYS A 140 -6.42 -4.32 -15.52
N ILE A 141 -5.61 -4.41 -14.46
CA ILE A 141 -6.09 -4.33 -13.09
C ILE A 141 -6.62 -2.94 -12.76
N ALA A 142 -5.93 -1.88 -13.19
CA ALA A 142 -6.42 -0.51 -13.00
C ALA A 142 -7.78 -0.30 -13.69
N ALA A 143 -7.96 -0.81 -14.92
CA ALA A 143 -9.24 -0.77 -15.62
C ALA A 143 -10.32 -1.59 -14.91
N LYS A 144 -9.99 -2.78 -14.39
CA LYS A 144 -10.91 -3.59 -13.58
C LYS A 144 -11.34 -2.84 -12.32
N MET A 145 -10.41 -2.22 -11.59
CA MET A 145 -10.70 -1.40 -10.42
C MET A 145 -11.56 -0.19 -10.79
N HIS A 146 -11.32 0.42 -11.95
CA HIS A 146 -12.16 1.49 -12.49
C HIS A 146 -13.61 1.06 -12.64
N ASP A 147 -13.83 -0.05 -13.36
CA ASP A 147 -15.17 -0.56 -13.65
C ASP A 147 -15.92 -1.01 -12.39
N ALA A 148 -15.20 -1.53 -11.40
CA ALA A 148 -15.76 -1.98 -10.13
C ALA A 148 -15.85 -0.87 -9.07
N SER A 149 -15.34 0.34 -9.34
CA SER A 149 -15.17 1.42 -8.35
C SER A 149 -14.39 0.98 -7.09
N THR A 150 -13.42 0.07 -7.27
CA THR A 150 -12.59 -0.46 -6.21
C THR A 150 -11.52 0.54 -5.80
N LEU A 151 -11.50 0.92 -4.51
CA LEU A 151 -10.58 1.94 -3.99
C LEU A 151 -9.24 1.38 -3.50
N PHE A 152 -9.12 0.08 -3.30
CA PHE A 152 -7.89 -0.55 -2.85
C PHE A 152 -7.66 -1.90 -3.50
N GLY A 153 -6.40 -2.19 -3.84
CA GLY A 153 -6.02 -3.52 -4.29
C GLY A 153 -4.53 -3.76 -4.21
N VAL A 154 -4.15 -5.04 -4.21
CA VAL A 154 -2.75 -5.47 -4.17
C VAL A 154 -2.47 -6.38 -5.36
N LEU A 155 -1.41 -6.08 -6.08
CA LEU A 155 -0.97 -6.81 -7.27
C LEU A 155 0.44 -7.36 -7.06
N VAL A 156 0.59 -8.67 -7.09
CA VAL A 156 1.90 -9.34 -7.04
C VAL A 156 2.26 -9.85 -8.43
N ILE A 157 3.38 -9.42 -9.01
CA ILE A 157 3.78 -9.79 -10.37
C ILE A 157 5.08 -10.61 -10.41
N ASN A 158 5.23 -11.45 -11.44
CA ASN A 158 6.46 -12.22 -11.68
C ASN A 158 7.55 -11.45 -12.47
N ASN A 159 7.34 -10.17 -12.79
CA ASN A 159 8.34 -9.32 -13.43
C ASN A 159 9.12 -8.51 -12.39
N THR A 160 10.38 -8.18 -12.68
CA THR A 160 11.27 -7.47 -11.72
C THR A 160 10.99 -5.97 -11.62
N PHE A 161 10.25 -5.40 -12.59
CA PHE A 161 9.88 -3.99 -12.61
C PHE A 161 8.53 -3.76 -13.30
N VAL A 162 7.92 -2.62 -13.04
CA VAL A 162 6.77 -2.09 -13.79
C VAL A 162 7.31 -1.23 -14.94
N CYS A 163 6.76 -1.38 -16.15
CA CYS A 163 7.31 -0.77 -17.36
C CYS A 163 7.32 0.77 -17.33
N GLY A 164 8.21 1.39 -18.12
CA GLY A 164 8.34 2.83 -18.25
C GLY A 164 7.22 3.47 -19.08
N GLY A 165 6.10 3.76 -18.42
CA GLY A 165 4.87 4.27 -19.05
C GLY A 165 3.62 3.64 -18.43
N CYS A 166 3.78 2.44 -17.86
CA CYS A 166 2.77 1.75 -17.08
C CYS A 166 2.31 2.58 -15.88
N ASN A 167 3.24 3.21 -15.14
CA ASN A 167 2.89 3.94 -13.93
C ASN A 167 1.90 5.08 -14.19
N ASP A 168 2.11 5.87 -15.24
CA ASP A 168 1.23 7.00 -15.54
C ASP A 168 -0.10 6.53 -16.14
N ALA A 169 -0.09 5.48 -16.97
CA ALA A 169 -1.31 4.83 -17.45
C ALA A 169 -2.15 4.26 -16.30
N VAL A 170 -1.52 3.57 -15.34
CA VAL A 170 -2.20 3.03 -14.16
C VAL A 170 -2.81 4.15 -13.30
N ARG A 171 -2.08 5.25 -13.09
CA ARG A 171 -2.61 6.41 -12.34
C ARG A 171 -3.84 7.03 -13.00
N ALA A 172 -3.85 7.11 -14.33
CA ALA A 172 -5.00 7.63 -15.08
C ALA A 172 -6.17 6.63 -15.12
N LEU A 173 -5.89 5.33 -15.12
CA LEU A 173 -6.94 4.31 -15.15
C LEU A 173 -7.60 4.09 -13.79
N LEU A 174 -6.87 4.19 -12.69
CA LEU A 174 -7.43 3.99 -11.35
C LEU A 174 -8.50 5.05 -11.04
N PRO A 175 -9.60 4.67 -10.35
CA PRO A 175 -10.55 5.65 -9.81
C PRO A 175 -9.84 6.74 -8.99
N GLU A 176 -10.42 7.94 -8.96
CA GLU A 176 -9.94 8.99 -8.07
C GLU A 176 -9.94 8.51 -6.62
N GLY A 177 -8.84 8.75 -5.89
CA GLY A 177 -8.67 8.29 -4.50
C GLY A 177 -8.29 6.81 -4.36
N ALA A 178 -8.41 6.00 -5.40
CA ALA A 178 -8.03 4.59 -5.35
C ALA A 178 -6.51 4.40 -5.20
N THR A 179 -6.11 3.30 -4.57
CA THR A 179 -4.70 2.94 -4.36
C THR A 179 -4.45 1.49 -4.79
N LEU A 180 -3.48 1.30 -5.69
CA LEU A 180 -2.98 -0.01 -6.09
C LEU A 180 -1.56 -0.20 -5.53
N TRP A 181 -1.38 -1.24 -4.74
CA TRP A 181 -0.09 -1.68 -4.22
C TRP A 181 0.49 -2.76 -5.11
N ILE A 182 1.74 -2.60 -5.54
CA ILE A 182 2.38 -3.52 -6.48
C ILE A 182 3.65 -4.10 -5.88
N TRP A 183 3.71 -5.43 -5.81
CA TRP A 183 4.91 -6.19 -5.45
C TRP A 183 5.54 -6.78 -6.71
N THR A 184 6.69 -6.26 -7.11
CA THR A 184 7.48 -6.83 -8.21
C THR A 184 8.36 -7.96 -7.72
N LYS A 185 8.79 -8.82 -8.65
CA LYS A 185 9.66 -9.96 -8.35
C LYS A 185 10.91 -9.52 -7.61
N SER A 186 11.16 -10.13 -6.45
CA SER A 186 12.29 -9.84 -5.57
C SER A 186 12.34 -8.41 -4.99
N ALA A 187 11.25 -7.65 -5.07
CA ALA A 187 11.15 -6.36 -4.41
C ALA A 187 11.23 -6.51 -2.89
N ARG A 188 11.84 -5.53 -2.22
CA ARG A 188 11.88 -5.43 -0.75
C ARG A 188 10.86 -4.45 -0.19
N GLN A 189 10.21 -3.70 -1.07
CA GLN A 189 9.24 -2.66 -0.72
C GLN A 189 8.14 -2.66 -1.77
N VAL A 190 6.92 -2.40 -1.31
CA VAL A 190 5.74 -2.24 -2.16
C VAL A 190 5.82 -0.94 -2.96
N LEU A 191 5.47 -1.00 -4.24
CA LEU A 191 5.25 0.17 -5.07
C LEU A 191 3.80 0.63 -4.89
N VAL A 192 3.60 1.88 -4.47
CA VAL A 192 2.26 2.45 -4.25
C VAL A 192 1.90 3.37 -5.40
N ILE A 193 0.80 3.07 -6.09
CA ILE A 193 0.24 3.90 -7.15
C ILE A 193 -1.14 4.40 -6.72
N LYS A 194 -1.33 5.72 -6.74
CA LYS A 194 -2.61 6.38 -6.44
C LYS A 194 -3.29 6.84 -7.72
N GLY A 195 -4.59 6.61 -7.82
CA GLY A 195 -5.43 7.06 -8.93
C GLY A 195 -5.63 8.57 -8.92
N ARG A 196 -5.87 9.12 -10.12
CA ARG A 196 -6.13 10.55 -10.34
C ARG A 196 -7.54 10.82 -10.89
N GLY A 197 -8.31 9.77 -11.22
CA GLY A 197 -9.50 9.90 -12.07
C GLY A 197 -9.11 10.41 -13.45
#